data_AF-A0A9E3WV54-F1
#
_entry.id   AF-A0A9E3WV54-F1
#
_cell.length_a   1.000
_cell.length_b   1.000
_cell.length_c   1.000
_cell.angle_alpha   90.00
_cell.angle_beta   90.00
_cell.angle_gamma   90.00
#
_symmetry.space_group_name_H-M   'P 1'
#
loop_
_entity.id
_entity.type
_entity.pdbx_description
1 polymer ?
#
loop_
_entity_poly.entity_id
_entity_poly.type
_entity_poly.pdbx_seq_one_letter_code
_entity_poly.pdbx_strand_id
1 'polypeptide(L)'
;MPTIARYVLVETLKTLVTVQLAATVLLMLCLASQEAMRKGLPPQVVVQLMPALAIETLQFTLPGCMLFAVCATFGRMASTNEMTALKSLGIQPWCVVWPVLMLALVASVGSAA
;
A
#
# COMPACT_ATOMS: atom_id res chain seq x y z
N MET A 1 -8.99 -24.07 -5.24
CA MET A 1 -8.29 -23.37 -4.14
C MET A 1 -7.40 -22.19 -4.56
N PRO A 2 -6.67 -22.16 -5.70
CA PRO A 2 -5.81 -21.01 -6.01
C PRO A 2 -6.60 -19.73 -6.34
N THR A 3 -7.88 -19.84 -6.68
CA THR A 3 -8.73 -18.71 -7.08
C THR A 3 -8.96 -17.71 -5.96
N ILE A 4 -9.24 -18.17 -4.73
CA ILE A 4 -9.44 -17.28 -3.57
C ILE A 4 -8.12 -16.61 -3.18
N ALA A 5 -7.03 -17.37 -3.13
CA ALA A 5 -5.72 -16.82 -2.82
C ALA A 5 -5.30 -15.75 -3.83
N ARG A 6 -5.47 -16.03 -5.14
CA ARG A 6 -5.19 -15.06 -6.21
C ARG A 6 -6.09 -13.83 -6.11
N TYR A 7 -7.37 -14.01 -5.81
CA TYR A 7 -8.31 -12.90 -5.65
C TYR A 7 -7.88 -11.97 -4.51
N VAL A 8 -7.59 -12.52 -3.33
CA VAL A 8 -7.15 -11.75 -2.16
C VAL A 8 -5.83 -11.04 -2.45
N LEU A 9 -4.89 -11.73 -3.08
CA LEU A 9 -3.58 -11.17 -3.41
C LEU A 9 -3.70 -10.01 -4.42
N VAL A 10 -4.50 -10.18 -5.47
CA VAL A 10 -4.76 -9.11 -6.46
C VAL A 10 -5.51 -7.94 -5.83
N GLU A 11 -6.49 -8.21 -4.98
CA GLU A 11 -7.27 -7.17 -4.30
C GLU A 11 -6.39 -6.36 -3.36
N THR A 12 -5.59 -7.02 -2.50
CA THR A 12 -4.65 -6.34 -1.60
C THR A 12 -3.59 -5.58 -2.37
N LEU A 13 -3.02 -6.15 -3.44
CA LEU A 13 -2.03 -5.48 -4.27
C LEU A 13 -2.60 -4.24 -4.97
N LYS A 14 -3.84 -4.33 -5.48
CA LYS A 14 -4.51 -3.20 -6.14
C LYS A 14 -4.81 -2.08 -5.15
N THR A 15 -5.31 -2.41 -3.95
CA THR A 15 -5.52 -1.44 -2.87
C THR A 15 -4.20 -0.81 -2.43
N LEU A 16 -3.14 -1.62 -2.29
CA LEU A 16 -1.80 -1.16 -1.93
C LEU A 16 -1.26 -0.12 -2.91
N VAL A 17 -1.25 -0.45 -4.20
CA VAL A 17 -0.75 0.47 -5.25
C VAL A 17 -1.58 1.75 -5.28
N THR A 18 -2.91 1.65 -5.16
CA THR A 18 -3.80 2.81 -5.18
C THR A 18 -3.53 3.74 -4.00
N VAL A 19 -3.41 3.19 -2.79
CA VAL A 19 -3.16 3.96 -1.57
C VAL A 19 -1.74 4.51 -1.55
N GLN A 20 -0.73 3.74 -1.99
CA GLN A 20 0.65 4.18 -2.08
C GLN A 20 0.80 5.37 -3.05
N LEU A 21 0.17 5.30 -4.23
CA LEU A 21 0.18 6.40 -5.18
C LEU A 21 -0.52 7.64 -4.62
N ALA A 22 -1.71 7.47 -4.02
CA ALA A 22 -2.44 8.58 -3.41
C ALA A 22 -1.65 9.25 -2.28
N ALA A 23 -1.05 8.46 -1.38
CA ALA A 23 -0.21 8.94 -0.29
C ALA A 23 1.04 9.65 -0.81
N THR A 24 1.71 9.10 -1.82
CA THR A 24 2.91 9.70 -2.42
C THR A 24 2.60 11.05 -3.06
N VAL A 25 1.51 11.14 -3.83
CA VAL A 25 1.08 12.42 -4.45
C VAL A 25 0.75 13.45 -3.38
N LEU A 26 -0.02 13.07 -2.36
CA LEU A 26 -0.41 13.98 -1.29
C LEU A 26 0.81 14.50 -0.53
N LEU A 27 1.76 13.62 -0.18
CA LEU A 27 2.99 14.01 0.50
C LEU A 27 3.90 14.86 -0.39
N MET A 28 4.00 14.56 -1.69
CA MET A 28 4.76 15.41 -2.61
C MET A 28 4.22 16.84 -2.68
N LEU A 29 2.91 17.03 -2.69
CA LEU A 29 2.31 18.36 -2.68
C LEU A 29 2.65 19.11 -1.38
N CYS A 30 2.57 18.43 -0.24
CA CYS A 30 2.97 18.97 1.06
C CYS A 30 4.48 19.30 1.11
N LEU A 31 5.35 18.40 0.65
CA LEU A 31 6.80 18.60 0.68
C LEU A 31 7.24 19.68 -0.30
N ALA A 32 6.70 19.71 -1.52
CA ALA A 32 7.02 20.73 -2.51
C ALA A 32 6.65 22.14 -2.03
N SER A 33 5.48 22.29 -1.40
CA SER A 33 5.07 23.58 -0.80
C SER A 33 5.98 24.00 0.36
N GLN A 34 6.36 23.07 1.25
CA GLN A 34 7.29 23.32 2.34
C GLN A 34 8.68 23.73 1.83
N GLU A 35 9.22 23.03 0.83
CA GLU A 35 10.54 23.29 0.26
C GLU A 35 10.58 24.65 -0.44
N ALA A 36 9.50 25.00 -1.15
CA ALA A 36 9.34 26.31 -1.80
C ALA A 36 9.33 27.46 -0.76
N MET A 37 8.64 27.29 0.37
CA MET A 37 8.59 28.29 1.43
C MET A 37 9.90 28.42 2.20
N ARG A 38 10.57 27.30 2.51
CA ARG A 38 11.77 27.30 3.36
C ARG A 38 13.03 27.78 2.66
N LYS A 39 13.22 27.37 1.41
CA LYS A 39 14.49 27.59 0.71
C LYS A 39 14.44 28.71 -0.32
N GLY A 40 13.25 29.25 -0.63
CA GLY A 40 13.09 30.28 -1.68
C GLY A 40 13.64 29.83 -3.04
N LEU A 41 13.76 28.51 -3.24
CA LEU A 41 14.42 27.90 -4.40
C LEU A 41 13.55 28.10 -5.66
N PRO A 42 14.16 28.37 -6.83
CA PRO A 42 13.40 28.45 -8.07
C PRO A 42 12.66 27.14 -8.35
N PRO A 43 11.40 27.20 -8.84
CA PRO A 43 10.54 26.02 -9.01
C PRO A 43 11.17 24.93 -9.88
N GLN A 44 12.04 25.31 -10.83
CA GLN A 44 12.75 24.34 -11.68
C GLN A 44 13.64 23.37 -10.89
N VAL A 45 14.29 23.83 -9.82
CA VAL A 45 15.18 22.99 -9.02
C VAL A 45 14.38 22.02 -8.13
N VAL A 46 13.23 22.47 -7.62
CA VAL A 46 12.31 21.62 -6.84
C VAL A 46 11.78 20.46 -7.68
N VAL A 47 11.42 20.71 -8.94
CA VAL A 47 10.96 19.66 -9.86
C VAL A 47 12.07 18.66 -10.19
N GLN A 48 13.33 19.10 -10.30
CA GLN A 48 14.46 18.17 -10.50
C GLN A 48 14.75 17.29 -9.27
N LEU A 49 14.42 17.77 -8.06
CA LEU A 49 14.56 17.03 -6.81
C LEU A 49 13.38 16.09 -6.52
N MET A 50 12.21 16.32 -7.14
CA MET A 50 11.01 15.49 -6.93
C MET A 50 11.24 13.99 -7.09
N PRO A 51 11.96 13.47 -8.11
CA PRO A 51 12.16 12.03 -8.28
C PRO A 51 12.95 11.40 -7.14
N ALA A 52 13.96 12.10 -6.61
CA ALA A 52 14.73 11.62 -5.47
C ALA A 52 13.89 11.62 -4.18
N LEU A 53 13.14 12.70 -3.96
CA LEU A 53 12.19 12.82 -2.84
C LEU A 53 11.06 11.78 -2.93
N ALA A 54 10.65 11.41 -4.14
CA ALA A 54 9.67 10.35 -4.39
C ALA A 54 10.14 9.02 -3.83
N ILE A 55 11.38 8.64 -4.13
CA ILE A 55 11.95 7.35 -3.75
C ILE A 55 12.11 7.29 -2.22
N GLU A 56 12.61 8.36 -1.61
CA GLU A 56 12.72 8.50 -0.15
C GLU A 56 11.35 8.35 0.53
N THR A 57 10.36 9.14 0.09
CA THR A 57 9.02 9.10 0.68
C THR A 57 8.32 7.75 0.45
N LEU A 58 8.59 7.08 -0.67
CA LEU A 58 8.05 5.76 -0.97
C LEU A 58 8.52 4.74 0.08
N GLN A 59 9.81 4.72 0.44
CA GLN A 59 10.36 3.79 1.43
C GLN A 59 9.71 3.96 2.81
N PHE A 60 9.50 5.20 3.25
CA PHE A 60 8.87 5.47 4.55
C PHE A 60 7.36 5.21 4.59
N THR A 61 6.67 5.39 3.46
CA THR A 61 5.20 5.28 3.38
C THR A 61 4.72 3.86 3.09
N LEU A 62 5.56 3.03 2.48
CA LEU A 62 5.23 1.67 2.10
C LEU A 62 4.71 0.80 3.27
N PRO A 63 5.37 0.74 4.46
CA PRO A 63 4.85 -0.07 5.57
C PRO A 63 3.50 0.42 6.08
N GLY A 64 3.28 1.75 6.12
CA GLY A 64 2.00 2.34 6.52
C GLY A 64 0.88 2.04 5.52
N CYS A 65 1.15 2.18 4.23
CA CYS A 65 0.19 1.87 3.17
C CYS A 65 -0.10 0.37 3.07
N MET A 66 0.88 -0.49 3.36
CA MET A 66 0.68 -1.94 3.47
C MET A 66 -0.32 -2.28 4.57
N LEU A 67 -0.15 -1.71 5.76
CA LEU A 67 -1.07 -1.93 6.86
C LEU A 67 -2.48 -1.44 6.52
N PHE A 68 -2.60 -0.25 5.92
CA PHE A 68 -3.87 0.28 5.47
C PHE A 68 -4.53 -0.61 4.40
N ALA A 69 -3.79 -1.04 3.39
CA ALA A 69 -4.31 -1.87 2.30
C ALA A 69 -4.82 -3.22 2.81
N VAL A 70 -4.09 -3.86 3.72
CA VAL A 70 -4.52 -5.10 4.36
C VAL A 70 -5.81 -4.87 5.16
N CYS A 71 -5.84 -3.88 6.04
CA CYS A 71 -7.04 -3.56 6.83
C CYS A 71 -8.25 -3.24 5.95
N ALA A 72 -8.07 -2.46 4.87
CA ALA A 72 -9.12 -2.10 3.94
C ALA A 72 -9.67 -3.31 3.18
N THR A 73 -8.79 -4.17 2.64
CA THR A 73 -9.20 -5.39 1.90
C THR A 73 -9.94 -6.36 2.83
N PHE A 74 -9.38 -6.68 4.00
CA PHE A 74 -10.05 -7.56 4.95
C PHE A 74 -11.34 -6.95 5.53
N GLY A 75 -11.37 -5.63 5.74
CA GLY A 75 -12.58 -4.91 6.13
C GLY A 75 -13.69 -5.03 5.09
N ARG A 76 -13.36 -4.89 3.80
CA ARG A 76 -14.32 -5.08 2.70
C ARG A 76 -14.81 -6.52 2.60
N MET A 77 -13.92 -7.51 2.77
CA MET A 77 -14.30 -8.93 2.77
C MET A 77 -15.21 -9.27 3.96
N ALA A 78 -15.00 -8.63 5.11
CA ALA A 78 -15.89 -8.77 6.27
C ALA A 78 -17.25 -8.11 6.02
N SER A 79 -17.28 -6.90 5.44
CA SER A 79 -18.54 -6.16 5.18
C SER A 79 -19.43 -6.83 4.14
N THR A 80 -18.82 -7.53 3.18
CA THR A 80 -19.51 -8.30 2.13
C THR A 80 -19.86 -9.73 2.56
N ASN A 81 -19.61 -10.10 3.82
CA ASN A 81 -19.77 -11.46 4.35
C ASN A 81 -18.97 -12.55 3.61
N GLU A 82 -17.98 -12.19 2.78
CA GLU A 82 -17.09 -13.14 2.10
C GLU A 82 -16.34 -14.00 3.14
N MET A 83 -15.90 -13.39 4.24
CA MET A 83 -15.21 -14.11 5.33
C MET A 83 -16.13 -15.10 6.06
N THR A 84 -17.42 -14.76 6.20
CA THR A 84 -18.44 -15.62 6.82
C THR A 84 -18.80 -16.78 5.89
N ALA A 85 -18.90 -16.52 4.58
CA ALA A 85 -19.17 -17.54 3.57
C ALA A 85 -18.03 -18.56 3.45
N LEU A 86 -16.77 -18.12 3.55
CA LEU A 86 -15.62 -19.05 3.58
C LEU A 86 -15.68 -19.96 4.82
N LYS A 87 -16.02 -19.40 5.98
CA LYS A 87 -16.16 -20.18 7.23
C LYS A 87 -17.31 -21.18 7.16
N SER A 88 -18.44 -20.83 6.55
CA SER A 88 -19.59 -21.75 6.42
C SER A 88 -19.32 -22.94 5.49
N LEU A 89 -18.40 -22.78 4.53
CA LEU A 89 -17.87 -23.87 3.69
C LEU A 89 -16.82 -24.74 4.41
N GLY A 90 -16.55 -24.49 5.69
CA GLY A 90 -15.52 -25.19 6.46
C GLY A 90 -14.08 -24.79 6.07
N ILE A 91 -13.90 -23.72 5.29
CA ILE A 91 -12.58 -23.27 4.87
C ILE A 91 -11.95 -22.46 6.00
N GLN A 92 -10.78 -22.91 6.45
CA GLN A 92 -10.07 -22.25 7.53
C GLN A 92 -9.60 -20.84 7.09
N PRO A 93 -9.80 -19.79 7.91
CA PRO A 93 -9.42 -18.40 7.58
C PRO A 93 -7.94 -18.22 7.22
N TRP A 94 -7.09 -19.13 7.70
CA TRP A 94 -5.66 -19.14 7.44
C TRP A 94 -5.30 -19.18 5.94
N CYS A 95 -6.18 -19.75 5.11
CA CYS A 95 -6.02 -19.79 3.66
C CYS A 95 -6.00 -18.38 3.01
N VAL A 96 -6.69 -17.42 3.62
CA VAL A 96 -6.75 -16.01 3.15
C VAL A 96 -5.59 -15.20 3.71
N VAL A 97 -5.14 -15.52 4.92
CA VAL A 97 -4.04 -14.80 5.60
C VAL A 97 -2.69 -15.12 4.97
N TRP A 98 -2.44 -16.39 4.61
CA TRP A 98 -1.18 -16.83 4.02
C TRP A 98 -0.72 -16.05 2.76
N PRO A 99 -1.55 -15.84 1.72
CA PRO A 99 -1.14 -15.09 0.53
C PRO A 99 -0.80 -13.62 0.86
N VAL A 100 -1.49 -13.01 1.82
CA VAL A 100 -1.23 -11.63 2.24
C VAL A 100 0.07 -11.54 3.03
N LEU A 101 0.37 -12.54 3.88
CA LEU A 101 1.66 -12.63 4.57
C LEU A 101 2.82 -12.76 3.58
N MET A 102 2.68 -13.58 2.54
CA MET A 102 3.70 -13.68 1.48
C MET A 102 3.90 -12.33 0.78
N LEU A 103 2.82 -11.61 0.47
CA LEU A 103 2.91 -10.26 -0.11
C LEU A 103 3.62 -9.29 0.84
N ALA A 104 3.29 -9.32 2.13
CA ALA A 104 3.90 -8.49 3.16
C ALA A 104 5.41 -8.75 3.31
N LEU A 105 5.82 -10.02 3.23
CA LEU A 105 7.24 -10.39 3.27
C LEU A 105 8.00 -9.86 2.06
N VAL A 106 7.43 -9.99 0.85
CA VAL A 106 8.03 -9.44 -0.38
C VAL A 106 8.14 -7.92 -0.29
N ALA A 107 7.09 -7.25 0.18
CA ALA A 107 7.07 -5.81 0.38
C ALA A 107 8.10 -5.36 1.42
N SER A 108 8.26 -6.11 2.51
CA SER A 108 9.26 -5.85 3.55
C SER A 108 10.69 -5.91 3.00
N VAL A 109 11.02 -6.96 2.23
CA VAL A 109 12.33 -7.09 1.57
C VAL A 109 12.58 -5.93 0.60
N GLY A 110 11.56 -5.49 -0.13
CA GLY A 110 11.66 -4.35 -1.05
C GLY A 110 11.83 -2.99 -0.36
N SER A 111 11.37 -2.84 0.89
CA SER A 111 11.55 -1.61 1.68
C SER A 111 12.90 -1.53 2.40
N ALA A 112 13.56 -2.67 2.62
CA ALA A 112 14.83 -2.75 3.34
C ALA A 112 16.06 -2.68 2.42
N ALA A 113 15.87 -2.39 1.14
CA ALA A 113 16.90 -2.25 0.10
C ALA A 113 16.89 -0.85 -0.50
#